data_AF-A0A9W4SZL0-F1
#
_entry.id   AF-A0A9W4SZL0-F1
#
_cell.length_a   1.000
_cell.length_b   1.000
_cell.length_c   1.000
_cell.angle_alpha   90.00
_cell.angle_beta   90.00
_cell.angle_gamma   90.00
#
_symmetry.space_group_name_H-M   'P 1'
#
loop_
_entity.id
_entity.type
_entity.pdbx_description
1 polymer ?
#
loop_
_entity_poly.entity_id
_entity_poly.type
_entity_poly.pdbx_seq_one_letter_code
_entity_poly.pdbx_strand_id
1 'polypeptide(L)'
;MTIEEIFKKAENMIEKADRELGEKEKVLKDLEDKISRREWENEEQMKIWVNLCIELRKDRNELNEKRDRWEVEVLEECKKRLREEKVKEFTFDTNGTVAVKAAFYQQEYIDRHGVLSSFFNHVNDALQKWDAIKYHSPLIALMQASTVGKSKMLWAAGEQVHMVYISLRQKESSVMKYLAKFEGSKKEWLDAHTGDKQKDVWDTIEKDMIYIQETIRKRNLSDEEGRVSVKMMIGEYWNSLITKLHNDQKLKEKSLELDENEKSERKVLLLFVLDEAKVLTEKNSNYNKTDFECLRHALAALPTYASGGRAFGIVTDTASKISNFAPVAHHDNSYRVQKTKMALYPPFYQIATLDTFMTEDTEPNTLNQIASPQYFFRYGRPLWGGLLKVKDSIIDKCILTPEGILEIAKSKLIGGLDLDDWILRKKEIEKLSVLESIAILGPRLCIDVVPQTELASELVASYMSLCYYISDTRESVMTYYPSDPVIAEASAHLMNSNNGINLQLLIGTLISALREGRDDGYY
;
A
#
# COMPACT_ATOMS: atom_id res chain seq x y z
N MET A 1 7.23 27.85 9.12
CA MET A 1 6.02 28.63 8.86
C MET A 1 5.01 27.70 8.20
N THR A 2 3.91 27.33 8.86
CA THR A 2 2.88 26.44 8.30
C THR A 2 2.13 27.13 7.14
N ILE A 3 1.39 26.37 6.32
CA ILE A 3 0.53 26.96 5.27
C ILE A 3 -0.46 27.97 5.87
N GLU A 4 -1.05 27.66 7.02
CA GLU A 4 -1.92 28.59 7.76
C GLU A 4 -1.21 29.89 8.17
N GLU A 5 0.05 29.82 8.60
CA GLU A 5 0.82 31.02 8.94
C GLU A 5 1.15 31.87 7.71
N ILE A 6 1.35 31.25 6.54
CA ILE A 6 1.53 31.95 5.25
C ILE A 6 0.24 32.67 4.86
N PHE A 7 -0.90 31.98 4.90
CA PHE A 7 -2.22 32.57 4.62
C PHE A 7 -2.51 33.73 5.55
N LYS A 8 -2.34 33.54 6.86
CA LYS A 8 -2.60 34.59 7.84
C LYS A 8 -1.69 35.80 7.66
N LYS A 9 -0.44 35.60 7.25
CA LYS A 9 0.48 36.70 6.94
C LYS A 9 0.04 37.43 5.66
N ALA A 10 -0.42 36.70 4.66
CA ALA A 10 -0.93 37.27 3.41
C ALA A 10 -2.21 38.07 3.64
N GLU A 11 -3.19 37.52 4.36
CA GLU A 11 -4.42 38.21 4.75
C GLU A 11 -4.14 39.54 5.46
N ASN A 12 -3.23 39.53 6.45
CA ASN A 12 -2.84 40.76 7.15
C ASN A 12 -2.18 41.80 6.22
N MET A 13 -1.43 41.36 5.22
CA MET A 13 -0.77 42.26 4.25
C MET A 13 -1.78 42.83 3.24
N ILE A 14 -2.72 42.01 2.76
CA ILE A 14 -3.81 42.42 1.87
C ILE A 14 -4.74 43.40 2.60
N GLU A 15 -5.17 43.07 3.81
CA GLU A 15 -6.06 43.93 4.61
C GLU A 15 -5.42 45.30 4.89
N LYS A 16 -4.11 45.33 5.14
CA LYS A 16 -3.37 46.59 5.28
C LYS A 16 -3.36 47.41 3.98
N ALA A 17 -3.11 46.74 2.85
CA ALA A 17 -3.11 47.40 1.54
C ALA A 17 -4.51 47.96 1.20
N ASP A 18 -5.57 47.20 1.43
CA ASP A 18 -6.95 47.63 1.19
C ASP A 18 -7.35 48.82 2.06
N ARG A 19 -6.90 48.85 3.32
CA ARG A 19 -7.12 50.00 4.21
C ARG A 19 -6.43 51.26 3.71
N GLU A 20 -5.15 51.15 3.31
CA GLU A 20 -4.40 52.26 2.71
C GLU A 20 -5.04 52.73 1.40
N LEU A 21 -5.55 51.81 0.58
CA LEU A 21 -6.25 52.13 -0.67
C LEU A 21 -7.54 52.91 -0.39
N GLY A 22 -8.37 52.46 0.54
CA GLY A 22 -9.63 53.09 0.90
C GLY A 22 -9.46 54.51 1.48
N GLU A 23 -8.41 54.73 2.27
CA GLU A 23 -8.07 56.07 2.77
C GLU A 23 -7.69 57.01 1.62
N LYS A 24 -6.83 56.55 0.70
CA LYS A 24 -6.42 57.34 -0.47
C LYS A 24 -7.57 57.63 -1.42
N GLU A 25 -8.47 56.67 -1.64
CA GLU A 25 -9.68 56.88 -2.47
C GLU A 25 -10.60 57.93 -1.88
N LYS A 26 -10.76 57.95 -0.56
CA LYS A 26 -11.59 58.95 0.12
C LYS A 26 -11.03 60.36 -0.06
N VAL A 27 -9.71 60.52 0.09
CA VAL A 27 -9.01 61.81 -0.11
C VAL A 27 -9.08 62.24 -1.57
N LEU A 28 -8.83 61.32 -2.50
CA LEU A 28 -8.90 61.58 -3.93
C LEU A 28 -10.31 62.06 -4.33
N LYS A 29 -11.35 61.39 -3.86
CA LYS A 29 -12.74 61.73 -4.16
C LYS A 29 -13.14 63.10 -3.59
N ASP A 30 -12.74 63.40 -2.35
CA ASP A 30 -12.99 64.71 -1.73
C ASP A 30 -12.31 65.85 -2.53
N LEU A 31 -11.07 65.64 -2.98
CA LEU A 31 -10.37 66.61 -3.82
C LEU A 31 -11.02 66.77 -5.20
N GLU A 32 -11.41 65.67 -5.85
CA GLU A 32 -12.10 65.69 -7.15
C GLU A 32 -13.46 66.40 -7.07
N ASP A 33 -14.21 66.19 -5.98
CA ASP A 33 -15.49 66.87 -5.72
C ASP A 33 -15.28 68.38 -5.51
N LYS A 34 -14.29 68.78 -4.71
CA LYS A 34 -13.93 70.19 -4.48
C LYS A 34 -13.46 70.89 -5.76
N ILE A 35 -12.67 70.22 -6.58
CA ILE A 35 -12.25 70.72 -7.90
C ILE A 35 -13.49 70.86 -8.81
N SER A 36 -14.38 69.88 -8.85
CA SER A 36 -15.58 69.92 -9.71
C SER A 36 -16.54 71.05 -9.33
N ARG A 37 -16.64 71.37 -8.04
CA ARG A 37 -17.48 72.45 -7.50
C ARG A 37 -16.81 73.83 -7.53
N ARG A 38 -15.55 73.91 -7.94
CA ARG A 38 -14.74 75.15 -7.96
C ARG A 38 -14.57 75.81 -6.60
N GLU A 39 -14.37 75.02 -5.55
CA GLU A 39 -14.28 75.48 -4.15
C GLU A 39 -12.87 75.99 -3.75
N TRP A 40 -12.04 76.42 -4.71
CA TRP A 40 -10.69 76.94 -4.44
C TRP A 40 -10.68 78.48 -4.29
N GLU A 41 -9.83 78.99 -3.41
CA GLU A 41 -9.70 80.42 -3.09
C GLU A 41 -8.82 81.17 -4.09
N ASN A 42 -7.85 80.49 -4.70
CA ASN A 42 -6.94 81.06 -5.68
C ASN A 42 -6.42 79.99 -6.67
N GLU A 43 -5.83 80.45 -7.77
CA GLU A 43 -5.34 79.59 -8.87
C GLU A 43 -4.16 78.69 -8.44
N GLU A 44 -3.41 79.10 -7.42
CA GLU A 44 -2.28 78.35 -6.88
C GLU A 44 -2.76 77.12 -6.09
N GLN A 45 -3.81 77.27 -5.28
CA GLN A 45 -4.46 76.18 -4.55
C GLN A 45 -5.05 75.12 -5.50
N MET A 46 -5.67 75.56 -6.61
CA MET A 46 -6.20 74.66 -7.64
C MET A 46 -5.09 73.81 -8.30
N LYS A 47 -3.94 74.41 -8.62
CA LYS A 47 -2.78 73.68 -9.16
C LYS A 47 -2.22 72.66 -8.16
N ILE A 48 -2.16 73.01 -6.88
CA ILE A 48 -1.73 72.09 -5.81
C ILE A 48 -2.68 70.89 -5.74
N TRP A 49 -3.98 71.11 -5.74
CA TRP A 49 -4.96 70.01 -5.69
C TRP A 49 -4.91 69.10 -6.91
N VAL A 50 -4.78 69.65 -8.11
CA VAL A 50 -4.65 68.85 -9.35
C VAL A 50 -3.40 67.97 -9.32
N ASN A 51 -2.25 68.53 -8.91
CA ASN A 51 -1.02 67.75 -8.76
C ASN A 51 -1.14 66.65 -7.71
N LEU A 52 -1.80 66.94 -6.58
CA LEU A 52 -2.04 65.96 -5.53
C LEU A 52 -2.94 64.81 -6.02
N CYS A 53 -3.97 65.09 -6.84
CA CYS A 53 -4.79 64.05 -7.47
C CYS A 53 -3.97 63.16 -8.43
N ILE A 54 -3.01 63.73 -9.17
CA ILE A 54 -2.12 62.97 -10.07
C ILE A 54 -1.22 62.03 -9.25
N GLU A 55 -0.61 62.53 -8.18
CA GLU A 55 0.23 61.72 -7.28
C GLU A 55 -0.58 60.60 -6.60
N LEU A 56 -1.75 60.92 -6.05
CA LEU A 56 -2.63 59.93 -5.41
C LEU A 56 -3.09 58.83 -6.38
N ARG A 57 -3.34 59.16 -7.66
CA ARG A 57 -3.68 58.15 -8.68
C ARG A 57 -2.50 57.24 -9.01
N LYS A 58 -1.28 57.80 -9.07
CA LYS A 58 -0.07 57.01 -9.30
C LYS A 58 0.19 56.05 -8.14
N ASP A 59 0.13 56.56 -6.91
CA ASP A 59 0.26 55.79 -5.68
C ASP A 59 -0.78 54.65 -5.60
N ARG A 60 -2.04 54.94 -5.97
CA ARG A 60 -3.11 53.93 -6.00
C ARG A 60 -2.77 52.80 -6.97
N ASN A 61 -2.29 53.12 -8.15
CA ASN A 61 -1.93 52.11 -9.15
C ASN A 61 -0.73 51.27 -8.67
N GLU A 62 0.30 51.90 -8.09
CA GLU A 62 1.46 51.17 -7.53
C GLU A 62 1.06 50.24 -6.37
N LEU A 63 0.14 50.66 -5.51
CA LEU A 63 -0.41 49.83 -4.43
C LEU A 63 -1.24 48.65 -4.96
N ASN A 64 -2.09 48.86 -5.96
CA ASN A 64 -2.85 47.78 -6.61
C ASN A 64 -1.92 46.76 -7.26
N GLU A 65 -0.91 47.20 -8.02
CA GLU A 65 0.07 46.28 -8.61
C GLU A 65 0.85 45.51 -7.54
N LYS A 66 1.16 46.15 -6.41
CA LYS A 66 1.85 45.50 -5.30
C LYS A 66 0.96 44.44 -4.61
N ARG A 67 -0.34 44.72 -4.45
CA ARG A 67 -1.33 43.76 -3.95
C ARG A 67 -1.41 42.55 -4.87
N ASP A 68 -1.61 42.77 -6.16
CA ASP A 68 -1.74 41.68 -7.15
C ASP A 68 -0.46 40.83 -7.22
N ARG A 69 0.73 41.46 -7.15
CA ARG A 69 2.00 40.72 -7.05
C ARG A 69 2.09 39.84 -5.81
N TRP A 70 1.69 40.35 -4.65
CA TRP A 70 1.70 39.56 -3.41
C TRP A 70 0.74 38.38 -3.45
N GLU A 71 -0.45 38.55 -4.03
CA GLU A 71 -1.37 37.42 -4.23
C GLU A 71 -0.72 36.30 -5.05
N VAL A 72 -0.04 36.65 -6.14
CA VAL A 72 0.67 35.67 -7.00
C VAL A 72 1.85 35.04 -6.27
N GLU A 73 2.70 35.82 -5.58
CA GLU A 73 3.85 35.30 -4.84
C GLU A 73 3.45 34.36 -3.70
N VAL A 74 2.39 34.72 -2.95
CA VAL A 74 1.83 33.87 -1.89
C VAL A 74 1.27 32.59 -2.48
N LEU A 75 0.53 32.68 -3.59
CA LEU A 75 -0.02 31.51 -4.28
C LEU A 75 1.11 30.56 -4.74
N GLU A 76 2.19 31.08 -5.30
CA GLU A 76 3.32 30.25 -5.77
C GLU A 76 4.12 29.63 -4.62
N GLU A 77 4.34 30.35 -3.51
CA GLU A 77 4.97 29.78 -2.31
C GLU A 77 4.07 28.72 -1.67
N CYS A 78 2.75 28.94 -1.60
CA CYS A 78 1.79 27.93 -1.15
C CYS A 78 1.85 26.69 -2.04
N LYS A 79 1.77 26.84 -3.37
CA LYS A 79 1.92 25.72 -4.32
C LYS A 79 3.24 24.98 -4.12
N LYS A 80 4.34 25.70 -3.86
CA LYS A 80 5.64 25.09 -3.59
C LYS A 80 5.63 24.28 -2.29
N ARG A 81 5.10 24.82 -1.20
CA ARG A 81 4.96 24.14 0.10
C ARG A 81 4.07 22.91 0.00
N LEU A 82 2.94 23.02 -0.70
CA LEU A 82 2.04 21.90 -0.99
C LEU A 82 2.72 20.80 -1.80
N ARG A 83 3.65 21.14 -2.70
CA ARG A 83 4.48 20.13 -3.39
C ARG A 83 5.41 19.39 -2.42
N GLU A 84 5.92 20.07 -1.40
CA GLU A 84 6.88 19.55 -0.42
C GLU A 84 6.23 18.80 0.76
N GLU A 85 5.02 19.17 1.18
CA GLU A 85 4.28 18.46 2.23
C GLU A 85 3.82 17.07 1.75
N LYS A 86 3.80 16.08 2.65
CA LYS A 86 3.28 14.75 2.37
C LYS A 86 1.75 14.78 2.43
N VAL A 87 1.09 14.22 1.41
CA VAL A 87 -0.37 14.00 1.44
C VAL A 87 -0.70 13.10 2.64
N LYS A 88 -1.78 13.41 3.34
CA LYS A 88 -2.26 12.58 4.45
C LYS A 88 -2.68 11.21 3.92
N GLU A 89 -2.18 10.16 4.57
CA GLU A 89 -2.66 8.79 4.33
C GLU A 89 -4.06 8.63 4.92
N PHE A 90 -4.88 7.83 4.26
CA PHE A 90 -6.19 7.49 4.76
C PHE A 90 -6.08 6.71 6.07
N THR A 91 -6.89 7.12 7.05
CA THR A 91 -6.99 6.44 8.33
C THR A 91 -8.42 6.01 8.55
N PHE A 92 -8.58 4.78 9.03
CA PHE A 92 -9.89 4.31 9.44
C PHE A 92 -10.32 5.01 10.72
N ASP A 93 -11.58 5.42 10.79
CA ASP A 93 -12.21 5.74 12.06
C ASP A 93 -12.35 4.47 12.93
N THR A 94 -12.89 4.62 14.13
CA THR A 94 -13.06 3.49 15.06
C THR A 94 -13.89 2.37 14.45
N ASN A 95 -14.99 2.71 13.77
CA ASN A 95 -15.91 1.74 13.18
C ASN A 95 -15.27 1.00 12.00
N GLY A 96 -14.61 1.72 11.10
CA GLY A 96 -13.84 1.16 10.00
C GLY A 96 -12.72 0.24 10.48
N THR A 97 -12.01 0.63 11.54
CA THR A 97 -10.96 -0.20 12.14
C THR A 97 -11.54 -1.50 12.70
N VAL A 98 -12.68 -1.44 13.40
CA VAL A 98 -13.37 -2.62 13.92
C VAL A 98 -13.89 -3.49 12.79
N ALA A 99 -14.50 -2.90 11.76
CA ALA A 99 -15.04 -3.61 10.61
C ALA A 99 -13.95 -4.34 9.81
N VAL A 100 -12.82 -3.70 9.51
CA VAL A 100 -11.71 -4.34 8.80
C VAL A 100 -11.13 -5.49 9.61
N LYS A 101 -10.95 -5.31 10.93
CA LYS A 101 -10.48 -6.40 11.81
C LYS A 101 -11.48 -7.56 11.83
N ALA A 102 -12.76 -7.27 11.97
CA ALA A 102 -13.81 -8.29 12.00
C ALA A 102 -13.91 -9.03 10.65
N ALA A 103 -13.91 -8.31 9.53
CA ALA A 103 -13.89 -8.90 8.18
C ALA A 103 -12.69 -9.83 8.01
N PHE A 104 -11.53 -9.46 8.54
CA PHE A 104 -10.35 -10.32 8.48
C PHE A 104 -10.43 -11.54 9.41
N TYR A 105 -10.83 -11.39 10.68
CA TYR A 105 -10.72 -12.47 11.67
C TYR A 105 -11.96 -13.35 11.79
N GLN A 106 -13.15 -12.82 11.54
CA GLN A 106 -14.41 -13.52 11.82
C GLN A 106 -14.99 -14.23 10.59
N GLN A 107 -14.51 -13.89 9.40
CA GLN A 107 -14.98 -14.53 8.17
C GLN A 107 -14.12 -15.72 7.81
N GLU A 108 -14.70 -16.74 7.22
CA GLU A 108 -13.93 -17.87 6.70
C GLU A 108 -13.26 -17.49 5.37
N TYR A 109 -12.14 -18.15 5.07
CA TYR A 109 -11.54 -18.03 3.74
C TYR A 109 -12.29 -18.92 2.76
N ILE A 110 -12.78 -18.34 1.66
CA ILE A 110 -13.54 -19.06 0.64
C ILE A 110 -12.59 -19.42 -0.50
N ASP A 111 -12.14 -20.67 -0.56
CA ASP A 111 -11.23 -21.17 -1.60
C ASP A 111 -11.96 -21.66 -2.86
N ARG A 112 -12.78 -20.79 -3.45
CA ARG A 112 -13.67 -21.17 -4.58
C ARG A 112 -12.91 -21.74 -5.78
N HIS A 113 -11.72 -21.21 -6.05
CA HIS A 113 -10.96 -21.49 -7.26
C HIS A 113 -9.70 -22.33 -7.00
N GLY A 114 -9.57 -22.93 -5.81
CA GLY A 114 -8.42 -23.78 -5.47
C GLY A 114 -7.10 -23.00 -5.40
N VAL A 115 -7.15 -21.74 -4.95
CA VAL A 115 -5.98 -20.86 -4.79
C VAL A 115 -5.02 -21.43 -3.76
N LEU A 116 -5.50 -22.06 -2.67
CA LEU A 116 -4.60 -22.68 -1.68
C LEU A 116 -3.84 -23.86 -2.28
N SER A 117 -4.52 -24.71 -3.06
CA SER A 117 -3.87 -25.82 -3.74
C SER A 117 -2.80 -25.34 -4.73
N SER A 118 -3.10 -24.30 -5.51
CA SER A 118 -2.17 -23.67 -6.44
C SER A 118 -0.97 -23.06 -5.72
N PHE A 119 -1.20 -22.40 -4.58
CA PHE A 119 -0.14 -21.84 -3.73
C PHE A 119 0.77 -22.93 -3.18
N PHE A 120 0.22 -24.01 -2.62
CA PHE A 120 1.03 -25.11 -2.09
C PHE A 120 1.81 -25.85 -3.19
N ASN A 121 1.21 -26.06 -4.36
CA ASN A 121 1.91 -26.64 -5.50
C ASN A 121 3.11 -25.77 -5.90
N HIS A 122 2.92 -24.46 -6.02
CA HIS A 122 4.01 -23.52 -6.33
C HIS A 122 5.13 -23.55 -5.29
N VAL A 123 4.78 -23.56 -4.00
CA VAL A 123 5.77 -23.65 -2.90
C VAL A 123 6.50 -24.99 -2.90
N ASN A 124 5.79 -26.10 -3.09
CA ASN A 124 6.38 -27.42 -3.12
C ASN A 124 7.30 -27.58 -4.34
N ASP A 125 6.90 -27.10 -5.51
CA ASP A 125 7.74 -27.08 -6.72
C ASP A 125 9.02 -26.26 -6.50
N ALA A 126 8.91 -25.11 -5.85
CA ALA A 126 10.04 -24.27 -5.51
C ALA A 126 10.97 -24.97 -4.51
N LEU A 127 10.40 -25.56 -3.46
CA LEU A 127 11.13 -26.30 -2.44
C LEU A 127 11.84 -27.53 -3.01
N GLN A 128 11.20 -28.33 -3.85
CA GLN A 128 11.83 -29.49 -4.50
C GLN A 128 13.05 -29.08 -5.33
N LYS A 129 13.01 -27.90 -5.95
CA LYS A 129 14.11 -27.31 -6.72
C LYS A 129 15.16 -26.62 -5.85
N TRP A 130 14.96 -26.51 -4.52
CA TRP A 130 15.85 -25.77 -3.62
C TRP A 130 17.24 -26.38 -3.57
N ASP A 131 18.18 -25.61 -4.12
CA ASP A 131 19.59 -25.89 -4.21
C ASP A 131 20.33 -24.58 -3.98
N ALA A 132 21.23 -24.56 -2.99
CA ALA A 132 21.94 -23.36 -2.54
C ALA A 132 23.03 -22.87 -3.52
N ILE A 133 23.33 -23.63 -4.57
CA ILE A 133 24.21 -23.25 -5.66
C ILE A 133 23.40 -22.63 -6.80
N LYS A 134 22.21 -23.17 -7.09
CA LYS A 134 21.35 -22.73 -8.19
C LYS A 134 20.48 -21.52 -7.83
N TYR A 135 19.91 -21.49 -6.64
CA TYR A 135 18.98 -20.46 -6.19
C TYR A 135 19.59 -19.60 -5.09
N HIS A 136 19.20 -18.33 -5.04
CA HIS A 136 19.71 -17.42 -4.02
C HIS A 136 19.25 -17.78 -2.59
N SER A 137 17.97 -18.15 -2.44
CA SER A 137 17.34 -18.52 -1.16
C SER A 137 15.99 -19.21 -1.43
N PRO A 138 15.49 -20.10 -0.55
CA PRO A 138 14.18 -20.73 -0.64
C PRO A 138 13.09 -19.76 -0.20
N LEU A 139 12.90 -18.72 -1.00
CA LEU A 139 12.02 -17.59 -0.74
C LEU A 139 11.24 -17.25 -2.01
N ILE A 140 9.93 -17.08 -1.89
CA ILE A 140 9.10 -16.48 -2.95
C ILE A 140 8.46 -15.18 -2.47
N ALA A 141 8.18 -14.30 -3.42
CA ALA A 141 7.34 -13.14 -3.18
C ALA A 141 5.88 -13.45 -3.53
N LEU A 142 4.96 -13.10 -2.64
CA LEU A 142 3.51 -13.11 -2.88
C LEU A 142 3.08 -11.71 -3.32
N MET A 143 2.61 -11.57 -4.54
CA MET A 143 2.39 -10.29 -5.21
C MET A 143 0.98 -10.17 -5.75
N GLN A 144 0.20 -9.19 -5.29
CA GLN A 144 -1.09 -8.86 -5.88
C GLN A 144 -1.56 -7.51 -5.33
N ALA A 145 -2.55 -6.89 -5.97
CA ALA A 145 -3.22 -5.70 -5.49
C ALA A 145 -3.71 -5.82 -4.04
N SER A 146 -3.97 -4.69 -3.40
CA SER A 146 -4.66 -4.70 -2.09
C SER A 146 -6.04 -5.36 -2.20
N THR A 147 -6.57 -5.82 -1.06
CA THR A 147 -7.96 -6.29 -0.88
C THR A 147 -8.38 -7.61 -1.57
N VAL A 148 -7.51 -8.24 -2.37
CA VAL A 148 -7.75 -9.60 -2.92
C VAL A 148 -7.63 -10.73 -1.88
N GLY A 149 -7.33 -10.40 -0.62
CA GLY A 149 -7.23 -11.41 0.44
C GLY A 149 -5.88 -12.14 0.54
N LYS A 150 -4.75 -11.53 0.14
CA LYS A 150 -3.38 -12.08 0.34
C LYS A 150 -3.16 -12.62 1.75
N SER A 151 -3.29 -11.76 2.76
CA SER A 151 -3.08 -12.13 4.16
C SER A 151 -4.12 -13.14 4.65
N LYS A 152 -5.33 -13.14 4.08
CA LYS A 152 -6.40 -14.08 4.44
C LYS A 152 -6.15 -15.48 3.86
N MET A 153 -5.62 -15.55 2.64
CA MET A 153 -5.14 -16.78 2.01
C MET A 153 -3.97 -17.37 2.82
N LEU A 154 -2.98 -16.54 3.18
CA LEU A 154 -1.87 -16.99 4.03
C LEU A 154 -2.35 -17.50 5.39
N TRP A 155 -3.32 -16.82 6.00
CA TRP A 155 -3.95 -17.29 7.23
C TRP A 155 -4.60 -18.67 7.06
N ALA A 156 -5.35 -18.88 5.98
CA ALA A 156 -5.95 -20.18 5.67
C ALA A 156 -4.90 -21.25 5.36
N ALA A 157 -3.80 -20.89 4.70
CA ALA A 157 -2.68 -21.81 4.47
C ALA A 157 -2.04 -22.28 5.79
N GLY A 158 -2.01 -21.43 6.83
CA GLY A 158 -1.57 -21.81 8.17
C GLY A 158 -2.39 -22.93 8.81
N GLU A 159 -3.63 -23.17 8.35
CA GLU A 159 -4.43 -24.31 8.81
C GLU A 159 -3.91 -25.66 8.26
N GLN A 160 -3.11 -25.66 7.19
CA GLN A 160 -2.61 -26.86 6.51
C GLN A 160 -1.11 -27.12 6.71
N VAL A 161 -0.33 -26.11 7.09
CA VAL A 161 1.13 -26.21 7.30
C VAL A 161 1.55 -25.40 8.52
N HIS A 162 2.61 -25.81 9.22
CA HIS A 162 3.17 -24.97 10.28
C HIS A 162 3.64 -23.64 9.70
N MET A 163 3.18 -22.56 10.30
CA MET A 163 3.43 -21.21 9.82
C MET A 163 3.93 -20.30 10.94
N VAL A 164 5.04 -19.63 10.67
CA VAL A 164 5.53 -18.50 11.45
C VAL A 164 5.14 -17.24 10.71
N TYR A 165 4.11 -16.54 11.19
CA TYR A 165 3.60 -15.31 10.58
C TYR A 165 4.14 -14.07 11.31
N ILE A 166 4.80 -13.18 10.57
CA ILE A 166 5.42 -11.96 11.08
C ILE A 166 4.90 -10.77 10.29
N SER A 167 4.12 -9.90 10.94
CA SER A 167 3.77 -8.60 10.35
C SER A 167 4.77 -7.53 10.79
N LEU A 168 5.34 -6.81 9.83
CA LEU A 168 6.37 -5.79 10.03
C LEU A 168 5.84 -4.35 10.08
N ARG A 169 4.52 -4.17 10.15
CA ARG A 169 3.88 -2.85 10.23
C ARG A 169 4.35 -2.07 11.49
N GLN A 170 4.72 -0.80 11.33
CA GLN A 170 5.07 0.07 12.45
C GLN A 170 3.81 0.43 13.28
N LYS A 171 3.92 0.29 14.61
CA LYS A 171 2.93 0.42 15.71
C LYS A 171 1.94 -0.76 15.93
N GLU A 172 2.08 -1.33 17.14
CA GLU A 172 1.08 -1.98 18.02
C GLU A 172 0.38 -3.29 17.61
N SER A 173 0.57 -3.87 16.43
CA SER A 173 -0.17 -5.09 16.04
C SER A 173 0.66 -6.32 15.63
N SER A 174 1.93 -6.38 16.01
CA SER A 174 2.74 -7.59 15.82
C SER A 174 2.30 -8.70 16.77
N VAL A 175 1.16 -9.33 16.49
CA VAL A 175 0.70 -10.53 17.19
C VAL A 175 1.28 -11.73 16.44
N MET A 176 2.31 -12.34 17.00
CA MET A 176 2.67 -13.73 16.68
C MET A 176 1.44 -14.60 16.93
N LYS A 177 0.88 -15.22 15.89
CA LYS A 177 -0.20 -16.19 16.05
C LYS A 177 0.23 -17.52 15.46
N TYR A 178 0.59 -18.44 16.34
CA TYR A 178 0.63 -19.87 16.03
C TYR A 178 -0.78 -20.33 15.69
N LEU A 179 -1.01 -20.76 14.45
CA LEU A 179 -2.29 -21.31 14.04
C LEU A 179 -2.05 -22.62 13.31
N ALA A 180 -2.59 -23.68 13.89
CA ALA A 180 -3.23 -24.77 13.18
C ALA A 180 -4.46 -25.15 14.01
N LYS A 181 -5.63 -25.24 13.37
CA LYS A 181 -6.91 -25.59 14.00
C LYS A 181 -6.98 -27.12 14.10
N PHE A 182 -6.78 -27.65 15.30
CA PHE A 182 -7.06 -29.04 15.66
C PHE A 182 -8.38 -29.08 16.45
N GLU A 183 -9.23 -30.09 16.22
CA GLU A 183 -10.54 -30.23 16.88
C GLU A 183 -10.49 -30.81 18.32
N GLY A 184 -9.30 -30.91 18.91
CA GLY A 184 -9.09 -31.10 20.35
C GLY A 184 -8.56 -29.83 21.01
N SER A 185 -8.53 -29.75 22.34
CA SER A 185 -7.92 -28.61 23.01
C SER A 185 -6.46 -28.43 22.56
N LYS A 186 -5.96 -27.19 22.47
CA LYS A 186 -4.55 -26.89 22.12
C LYS A 186 -3.56 -27.72 22.93
N LYS A 187 -3.92 -28.03 24.18
CA LYS A 187 -3.17 -28.88 25.09
C LYS A 187 -3.26 -30.36 24.69
N GLU A 188 -4.40 -30.86 24.26
CA GLU A 188 -4.54 -32.24 23.75
C GLU A 188 -3.85 -32.45 22.40
N TRP A 189 -3.77 -31.44 21.52
CA TRP A 189 -2.95 -31.55 20.30
C TRP A 189 -1.46 -31.56 20.62
N LEU A 190 -1.02 -30.65 21.49
CA LEU A 190 0.34 -30.66 22.04
C LEU A 190 0.61 -32.00 22.73
N ASP A 191 -0.18 -32.44 23.69
CA ASP A 191 0.05 -33.70 24.40
C ASP A 191 -0.02 -34.93 23.46
N ALA A 192 -0.80 -34.88 22.37
CA ALA A 192 -0.89 -35.94 21.37
C ALA A 192 0.25 -35.93 20.32
N HIS A 193 0.86 -34.78 20.02
CA HIS A 193 1.85 -34.62 18.94
C HIS A 193 3.20 -34.05 19.38
N THR A 194 3.31 -33.65 20.63
CA THR A 194 4.48 -33.06 21.27
C THR A 194 4.68 -33.78 22.61
N GLY A 195 5.72 -34.60 22.73
CA GLY A 195 6.14 -35.05 24.05
C GLY A 195 6.55 -33.83 24.89
N ASP A 196 6.59 -33.96 26.22
CA ASP A 196 6.92 -32.87 27.17
C ASP A 196 8.13 -32.00 26.80
N LYS A 197 9.05 -32.51 25.96
CA LYS A 197 10.24 -31.81 25.45
C LYS A 197 10.01 -30.83 24.28
N GLN A 198 8.85 -30.82 23.64
CA GLN A 198 8.57 -30.01 22.43
C GLN A 198 7.80 -28.72 22.73
N LYS A 199 7.07 -28.64 23.85
CA LYS A 199 6.48 -27.39 24.33
C LYS A 199 7.55 -26.33 24.62
N ASP A 200 8.66 -26.74 25.24
CA ASP A 200 9.84 -25.89 25.47
C ASP A 200 10.48 -25.40 24.16
N VAL A 201 10.41 -26.18 23.08
CA VAL A 201 10.96 -25.77 21.77
C VAL A 201 10.14 -24.63 21.19
N TRP A 202 8.81 -24.71 21.23
CA TRP A 202 7.93 -23.65 20.73
C TRP A 202 7.92 -22.41 21.63
N ASP A 203 7.96 -22.57 22.94
CA ASP A 203 8.12 -21.45 23.90
C ASP A 203 9.49 -20.76 23.72
N THR A 204 10.53 -21.49 23.33
CA THR A 204 11.85 -20.95 22.99
C THR A 204 11.83 -20.24 21.63
N ILE A 205 11.20 -20.83 20.61
CA ILE A 205 11.01 -20.18 19.30
C ILE A 205 10.26 -18.86 19.47
N GLU A 206 9.20 -18.82 20.29
CA GLU A 206 8.44 -17.61 20.57
C GLU A 206 9.28 -16.55 21.28
N LYS A 207 9.97 -16.93 22.37
CA LYS A 207 10.84 -16.02 23.12
C LYS A 207 11.99 -15.47 22.28
N ASP A 208 12.63 -16.32 21.49
CA ASP A 208 13.77 -15.95 20.65
C ASP A 208 13.35 -15.09 19.47
N MET A 209 12.15 -15.29 18.93
CA MET A 209 11.61 -14.44 17.85
C MET A 209 11.06 -13.11 18.35
N ILE A 210 10.44 -13.09 19.54
CA ILE A 210 10.15 -11.83 20.26
C ILE A 210 11.46 -11.10 20.54
N TYR A 211 12.51 -11.82 20.95
CA TYR A 211 13.83 -11.24 21.17
C TYR A 211 14.50 -10.74 19.88
N ILE A 212 14.40 -11.46 18.75
CA ILE A 212 14.88 -11.00 17.43
C ILE A 212 14.09 -9.76 17.01
N GLN A 213 12.77 -9.77 17.14
CA GLN A 213 11.90 -8.64 16.81
C GLN A 213 12.20 -7.43 17.71
N GLU A 214 12.39 -7.63 19.01
CA GLU A 214 12.81 -6.60 19.95
C GLU A 214 14.24 -6.14 19.69
N THR A 215 15.14 -7.00 19.24
CA THR A 215 16.53 -6.65 18.91
C THR A 215 16.60 -5.82 17.63
N ILE A 216 15.79 -6.17 16.62
CA ILE A 216 15.56 -5.37 15.41
C ILE A 216 14.92 -4.02 15.78
N ARG A 217 14.00 -3.99 16.76
CA ARG A 217 13.31 -2.76 17.21
C ARG A 217 14.11 -1.86 18.16
N LYS A 218 14.91 -2.43 19.07
CA LYS A 218 15.56 -1.72 20.19
C LYS A 218 16.98 -1.25 19.87
N ARG A 219 17.65 -1.83 18.88
CA ARG A 219 19.05 -1.47 18.62
C ARG A 219 19.15 -0.55 17.42
N ASN A 220 19.74 0.62 17.64
CA ASN A 220 20.62 1.21 16.65
C ASN A 220 21.59 0.10 16.20
N LEU A 221 21.33 -0.51 15.04
CA LEU A 221 22.23 -1.45 14.35
C LEU A 221 23.46 -0.71 13.81
N SER A 222 24.01 0.23 14.59
CA SER A 222 25.07 1.16 14.21
C SER A 222 26.46 0.57 14.34
N ASP A 223 26.64 -0.56 15.03
CA ASP A 223 27.92 -1.23 15.20
C ASP A 223 27.96 -2.67 14.65
N GLU A 224 29.17 -3.09 14.29
CA GLU A 224 29.45 -4.36 13.58
C GLU A 224 29.24 -5.59 14.49
N GLU A 225 29.50 -5.45 15.79
CA GLU A 225 29.29 -6.49 16.80
C GLU A 225 27.81 -6.85 16.96
N GLY A 226 26.89 -5.87 16.94
CA GLY A 226 25.46 -6.14 17.03
C GLY A 226 24.93 -6.99 15.86
N ARG A 227 25.52 -6.83 14.68
CA ARG A 227 25.11 -7.51 13.43
C ARG A 227 25.70 -8.90 13.29
N VAL A 228 26.99 -9.05 13.60
CA VAL A 228 27.63 -10.37 13.69
C VAL A 228 26.92 -11.22 14.74
N SER A 229 26.54 -10.61 15.87
CA SER A 229 25.75 -11.27 16.91
C SER A 229 24.39 -11.71 16.43
N VAL A 230 23.59 -10.87 15.73
CA VAL A 230 22.29 -11.29 15.18
C VAL A 230 22.44 -12.38 14.12
N LYS A 231 23.44 -12.30 13.25
CA LYS A 231 23.68 -13.32 12.22
C LYS A 231 24.14 -14.65 12.81
N MET A 232 25.07 -14.63 13.77
CA MET A 232 25.50 -15.83 14.49
C MET A 232 24.37 -16.41 15.30
N MET A 233 23.59 -15.57 15.99
CA MET A 233 22.42 -15.98 16.77
C MET A 233 21.34 -16.62 15.90
N ILE A 234 20.98 -16.02 14.76
CA ILE A 234 20.03 -16.64 13.80
C ILE A 234 20.60 -17.96 13.28
N GLY A 235 21.90 -18.03 12.97
CA GLY A 235 22.56 -19.26 12.49
C GLY A 235 22.63 -20.36 13.55
N GLU A 236 22.99 -20.06 14.79
CA GLU A 236 23.04 -20.98 15.93
C GLU A 236 21.64 -21.44 16.35
N TYR A 237 20.68 -20.52 16.36
CA TYR A 237 19.27 -20.80 16.55
C TYR A 237 18.74 -21.74 15.47
N TRP A 238 19.07 -21.46 14.21
CA TRP A 238 18.69 -22.30 13.08
C TRP A 238 19.27 -23.70 13.21
N ASN A 239 20.56 -23.82 13.54
CA ASN A 239 21.21 -25.11 13.77
C ASN A 239 20.60 -25.87 14.97
N SER A 240 20.23 -25.16 16.04
CA SER A 240 19.53 -25.72 17.21
C SER A 240 18.14 -26.23 16.85
N LEU A 241 17.37 -25.47 16.08
CA LEU A 241 16.04 -25.85 15.58
C LEU A 241 16.13 -27.07 14.66
N ILE A 242 17.07 -27.07 13.72
CA ILE A 242 17.37 -28.17 12.80
C ILE A 242 17.74 -29.45 13.57
N THR A 243 18.60 -29.33 14.58
CA THR A 243 19.07 -30.48 15.39
C THR A 243 17.93 -31.04 16.25
N LYS A 244 17.02 -30.18 16.74
CA LYS A 244 15.85 -30.59 17.51
C LYS A 244 14.75 -31.22 16.62
N LEU A 245 14.56 -30.71 15.40
CA LEU A 245 13.63 -31.27 14.41
C LEU A 245 14.09 -32.63 13.83
N HIS A 246 15.40 -32.85 13.67
CA HIS A 246 15.94 -34.13 13.18
C HIS A 246 15.84 -35.30 14.18
N ASN A 247 15.70 -35.02 15.48
CA ASN A 247 15.66 -36.02 16.54
C ASN A 247 14.25 -36.48 16.92
N ASP A 248 13.21 -36.04 16.20
CA ASP A 248 11.83 -36.40 16.47
C ASP A 248 11.45 -37.73 15.79
N GLN A 249 11.24 -38.79 16.58
CA GLN A 249 10.89 -40.13 16.10
C GLN A 249 9.50 -40.21 15.44
N LYS A 250 8.54 -39.35 15.85
CA LYS A 250 7.19 -39.33 15.26
C LYS A 250 7.19 -38.82 13.81
N LEU A 251 8.17 -38.00 13.42
CA LEU A 251 8.35 -37.55 12.03
C LEU A 251 8.74 -38.70 11.09
N LYS A 252 9.43 -39.74 11.60
CA LYS A 252 9.77 -40.94 10.82
C LYS A 252 8.57 -41.86 10.62
N GLU A 253 7.73 -42.03 11.65
CA GLU A 253 6.59 -42.95 11.62
C GLU A 253 5.40 -42.38 10.82
N LYS A 254 5.05 -41.09 10.97
CA LYS A 254 4.00 -40.46 10.13
C LYS A 254 4.39 -40.31 8.66
N SER A 255 5.69 -40.20 8.36
CA SER A 255 6.17 -40.28 6.98
C SER A 255 6.08 -41.69 6.39
N LEU A 256 6.19 -42.73 7.23
CA LEU A 256 6.10 -44.14 6.83
C LEU A 256 4.65 -44.60 6.61
N GLU A 257 3.67 -44.09 7.35
CA GLU A 257 2.25 -44.45 7.15
C GLU A 257 1.59 -43.78 5.93
N LEU A 258 2.15 -42.66 5.44
CA LEU A 258 1.72 -42.00 4.21
C LEU A 258 2.41 -42.56 2.95
N ASP A 259 3.33 -43.52 3.10
CA ASP A 259 4.30 -43.93 2.08
C ASP A 259 3.90 -45.20 1.28
N GLU A 260 2.77 -45.85 1.57
CA GLU A 260 2.46 -47.11 0.89
C GLU A 260 1.74 -46.97 -0.47
N ASN A 261 1.16 -45.81 -0.84
CA ASN A 261 0.33 -45.75 -2.06
C ASN A 261 0.50 -44.57 -3.03
N GLU A 262 1.40 -43.61 -2.80
CA GLU A 262 1.78 -42.65 -3.85
C GLU A 262 3.29 -42.42 -3.80
N LYS A 263 3.97 -42.47 -4.96
CA LYS A 263 5.40 -42.13 -5.11
C LYS A 263 5.66 -40.78 -4.41
N SER A 264 6.18 -40.80 -3.18
CA SER A 264 6.00 -39.68 -2.26
C SER A 264 6.89 -38.49 -2.56
N GLU A 265 6.30 -37.48 -3.21
CA GLU A 265 6.84 -36.14 -3.19
C GLU A 265 6.72 -35.59 -1.77
N ARG A 266 7.88 -35.38 -1.13
CA ARG A 266 7.98 -34.80 0.21
C ARG A 266 7.44 -33.36 0.18
N LYS A 267 6.36 -33.06 0.94
CA LYS A 267 5.73 -31.72 1.04
C LYS A 267 6.43 -30.78 2.04
N VAL A 268 6.22 -29.47 1.90
CA VAL A 268 6.67 -28.42 2.85
C VAL A 268 6.08 -28.65 4.25
N LEU A 269 6.88 -28.42 5.29
CA LEU A 269 6.47 -28.58 6.70
C LEU A 269 6.42 -27.27 7.46
N LEU A 270 7.23 -26.28 7.08
CA LEU A 270 7.34 -25.01 7.78
C LEU A 270 7.40 -23.84 6.80
N LEU A 271 6.51 -22.86 6.99
CA LEU A 271 6.51 -21.58 6.27
C LEU A 271 6.91 -20.43 7.18
N PHE A 272 7.84 -19.60 6.72
CA PHE A 272 8.14 -18.29 7.29
C PHE A 272 7.45 -17.22 6.46
N VAL A 273 6.41 -16.58 6.99
CA VAL A 273 5.66 -15.53 6.30
C VAL A 273 6.04 -14.18 6.89
N LEU A 274 6.59 -13.31 6.06
CA LEU A 274 6.86 -11.91 6.40
C LEU A 274 5.88 -11.02 5.63
N ASP A 275 4.94 -10.44 6.35
CA ASP A 275 3.91 -9.52 5.85
C ASP A 275 4.26 -8.06 6.15
N GLU A 276 3.82 -7.16 5.28
CA GLU A 276 4.20 -5.74 5.25
C GLU A 276 5.73 -5.55 5.20
N ALA A 277 6.38 -6.38 4.38
CA ALA A 277 7.83 -6.50 4.32
C ALA A 277 8.56 -5.32 3.66
N LYS A 278 7.86 -4.27 3.18
CA LYS A 278 8.49 -3.15 2.44
C LYS A 278 9.64 -2.51 3.19
N VAL A 279 9.52 -2.44 4.52
CA VAL A 279 10.52 -1.90 5.44
C VAL A 279 11.89 -2.59 5.29
N LEU A 280 11.93 -3.84 4.84
CA LEU A 280 13.17 -4.60 4.67
C LEU A 280 13.96 -4.16 3.42
N THR A 281 13.31 -3.46 2.49
CA THR A 281 13.92 -3.09 1.19
C THR A 281 14.59 -1.72 1.20
N GLU A 282 14.39 -0.95 2.27
CA GLU A 282 15.01 0.36 2.44
C GLU A 282 16.51 0.22 2.68
N LYS A 283 17.32 1.01 1.96
CA LYS A 283 18.78 1.04 2.17
C LYS A 283 19.06 1.68 3.52
N ASN A 284 19.69 0.92 4.40
CA ASN A 284 20.13 1.43 5.69
C ASN A 284 21.31 2.41 5.46
N SER A 285 21.21 3.63 5.97
CA SER A 285 22.23 4.68 5.81
C SER A 285 23.63 4.26 6.27
N ASN A 286 23.71 3.23 7.10
CA ASN A 286 24.95 2.82 7.74
C ASN A 286 25.69 1.71 6.96
N TYR A 287 25.09 1.08 5.93
CA TYR A 287 25.68 -0.07 5.21
C TYR A 287 25.24 -0.15 3.74
N ASN A 288 26.07 -0.79 2.91
CA ASN A 288 25.78 -1.04 1.48
C ASN A 288 24.77 -2.18 1.22
N LYS A 289 23.99 -2.63 2.22
CA LYS A 289 23.01 -3.73 2.08
C LYS A 289 21.71 -3.44 2.84
N THR A 290 20.62 -3.98 2.31
CA THR A 290 19.25 -3.94 2.85
C THR A 290 18.98 -5.10 3.82
N ASP A 291 18.01 -4.95 4.71
CA ASP A 291 17.61 -6.04 5.63
C ASP A 291 17.00 -7.23 4.88
N PHE A 292 16.39 -6.98 3.72
CA PHE A 292 15.90 -8.01 2.82
C PHE A 292 17.04 -8.89 2.28
N GLU A 293 18.18 -8.31 1.94
CA GLU A 293 19.37 -9.09 1.55
C GLU A 293 19.91 -9.93 2.71
N CYS A 294 19.88 -9.41 3.93
CA CYS A 294 20.24 -10.16 5.13
C CYS A 294 19.30 -11.36 5.34
N LEU A 295 17.99 -11.15 5.20
CA LEU A 295 16.98 -12.21 5.28
C LEU A 295 17.25 -13.30 4.24
N ARG A 296 17.48 -12.93 2.97
CA ARG A 296 17.77 -13.91 1.92
C ARG A 296 19.02 -14.73 2.24
N HIS A 297 20.08 -14.11 2.77
CA HIS A 297 21.28 -14.84 3.20
C HIS A 297 21.01 -15.80 4.35
N ALA A 298 20.15 -15.41 5.31
CA ALA A 298 19.76 -16.30 6.40
C ALA A 298 18.97 -17.51 5.87
N LEU A 299 18.01 -17.27 4.98
CA LEU A 299 17.22 -18.33 4.33
C LEU A 299 18.08 -19.23 3.42
N ALA A 300 19.20 -18.74 2.87
CA ALA A 300 20.11 -19.59 2.11
C ALA A 300 20.81 -20.67 2.96
N ALA A 301 20.79 -20.55 4.29
CA ALA A 301 21.32 -21.56 5.21
C ALA A 301 20.30 -22.66 5.56
N LEU A 302 19.05 -22.56 5.09
CA LEU A 302 18.06 -23.62 5.26
C LEU A 302 18.53 -24.89 4.50
N PRO A 303 18.38 -26.10 5.06
CA PRO A 303 18.76 -27.32 4.36
C PRO A 303 18.02 -27.44 3.03
N THR A 304 18.73 -27.99 2.05
CA THR A 304 18.15 -28.33 0.74
C THR A 304 17.13 -29.46 0.87
N TYR A 305 16.25 -29.57 -0.13
CA TYR A 305 15.31 -30.69 -0.22
C TYR A 305 16.01 -32.05 -0.24
N ALA A 306 17.13 -32.15 -0.96
CA ALA A 306 17.96 -33.36 -1.02
C ALA A 306 18.50 -33.79 0.35
N SER A 307 18.82 -32.82 1.22
CA SER A 307 19.21 -33.04 2.62
C SER A 307 18.04 -33.18 3.59
N GLY A 308 16.80 -33.30 3.10
CA GLY A 308 15.61 -33.45 3.94
C GLY A 308 15.00 -32.14 4.46
N GLY A 309 15.48 -30.98 3.98
CA GLY A 309 14.95 -29.66 4.33
C GLY A 309 13.54 -29.43 3.77
N ARG A 310 12.66 -28.90 4.62
CA ARG A 310 11.23 -28.66 4.30
C ARG A 310 10.71 -27.34 4.84
N ALA A 311 11.61 -26.36 4.98
CA ALA A 311 11.29 -25.01 5.39
C ALA A 311 11.39 -24.07 4.19
N PHE A 312 10.46 -23.12 4.09
CA PHE A 312 10.40 -22.18 2.98
C PHE A 312 9.93 -20.80 3.46
N GLY A 313 10.41 -19.73 2.81
CA GLY A 313 10.03 -18.36 3.15
C GLY A 313 9.09 -17.72 2.13
N ILE A 314 8.18 -16.88 2.62
CA ILE A 314 7.23 -16.08 1.86
C ILE A 314 7.40 -14.62 2.31
N VAL A 315 7.58 -13.71 1.36
CA VAL A 315 7.48 -12.26 1.61
C VAL A 315 6.27 -11.69 0.89
N THR A 316 5.52 -10.84 1.57
CA THR A 316 4.36 -10.14 1.00
C THR A 316 4.31 -8.73 1.53
N ASP A 317 3.75 -7.83 0.73
CA ASP A 317 3.49 -6.46 1.13
C ASP A 317 2.32 -5.90 0.31
N THR A 318 1.55 -5.01 0.91
CA THR A 318 0.34 -4.49 0.26
C THR A 318 0.64 -3.35 -0.72
N ALA A 319 1.77 -2.66 -0.59
CA ALA A 319 2.13 -1.43 -1.30
C ALA A 319 3.56 -1.46 -1.88
N SER A 320 4.05 -2.67 -2.19
CA SER A 320 5.38 -2.87 -2.76
C SER A 320 5.32 -3.17 -4.24
N LYS A 321 6.26 -2.57 -4.97
CA LYS A 321 6.51 -2.91 -6.36
C LYS A 321 7.08 -4.31 -6.44
N ILE A 322 6.86 -4.98 -7.57
CA ILE A 322 7.47 -6.30 -7.85
C ILE A 322 9.00 -6.24 -7.68
N SER A 323 9.61 -5.12 -8.10
CA SER A 323 11.04 -4.85 -7.97
C SER A 323 11.58 -4.89 -6.53
N ASN A 324 10.73 -4.73 -5.51
CA ASN A 324 11.17 -4.69 -4.12
C ASN A 324 11.62 -6.07 -3.62
N PHE A 325 10.91 -7.14 -4.01
CA PHE A 325 11.17 -8.50 -3.51
C PHE A 325 11.50 -9.52 -4.60
N ALA A 326 11.15 -9.21 -5.84
CA ALA A 326 11.44 -10.02 -7.02
C ALA A 326 11.88 -9.11 -8.19
N PRO A 327 13.03 -8.42 -8.08
CA PRO A 327 13.55 -7.59 -9.16
C PRO A 327 13.97 -8.43 -10.38
N VAL A 328 14.12 -7.74 -11.52
CA VAL A 328 14.84 -8.28 -12.67
C VAL A 328 16.27 -8.60 -12.24
N ALA A 329 16.85 -9.68 -12.75
CA ALA A 329 18.12 -10.21 -12.25
C ALA A 329 19.28 -9.19 -12.29
N HIS A 330 19.33 -8.31 -13.30
CA HIS A 330 20.37 -7.27 -13.40
C HIS A 330 20.10 -6.05 -12.50
N HIS A 331 18.88 -5.90 -11.97
CA HIS A 331 18.51 -4.88 -10.98
C HIS A 331 18.53 -5.40 -9.53
N ASP A 332 18.82 -6.69 -9.31
CA ASP A 332 18.95 -7.24 -7.95
C ASP A 332 20.23 -6.73 -7.27
N ASN A 333 20.13 -6.18 -6.06
CA ASN A 333 21.30 -5.66 -5.32
C ASN A 333 22.32 -6.76 -4.95
N SER A 334 21.92 -8.03 -4.96
CA SER A 334 22.81 -9.15 -4.68
C SER A 334 23.74 -9.46 -5.86
N TYR A 335 25.04 -9.30 -5.61
CA TYR A 335 26.10 -9.73 -6.52
C TYR A 335 25.94 -11.20 -6.97
N ARG A 336 25.35 -12.05 -6.13
CA ARG A 336 25.13 -13.46 -6.45
C ARG A 336 24.11 -13.67 -7.58
N VAL A 337 23.11 -12.81 -7.62
CA VAL A 337 22.09 -12.84 -8.69
C VAL A 337 22.69 -12.23 -9.96
N GLN A 338 23.31 -11.05 -9.87
CA GLN A 338 23.84 -10.34 -11.04
C GLN A 338 25.03 -11.02 -11.72
N LYS A 339 26.03 -11.48 -10.95
CA LYS A 339 27.33 -11.93 -11.47
C LYS A 339 27.51 -13.43 -11.43
N THR A 340 27.04 -14.09 -10.37
CA THR A 340 27.09 -15.56 -10.28
C THR A 340 25.87 -16.26 -10.89
N LYS A 341 24.92 -15.49 -11.45
CA LYS A 341 23.73 -15.97 -12.15
C LYS A 341 22.85 -16.93 -11.34
N MET A 342 22.79 -16.75 -10.02
CA MET A 342 21.83 -17.49 -9.18
C MET A 342 20.41 -17.10 -9.55
N ALA A 343 19.53 -18.08 -9.66
CA ALA A 343 18.12 -17.87 -9.97
C ALA A 343 17.34 -17.37 -8.75
N LEU A 344 16.30 -16.58 -9.03
CA LEU A 344 15.23 -16.25 -8.09
C LEU A 344 14.00 -17.09 -8.46
N TYR A 345 13.21 -17.49 -7.46
CA TYR A 345 11.95 -18.18 -7.73
C TYR A 345 10.92 -17.22 -8.35
N PRO A 346 10.02 -17.71 -9.24
CA PRO A 346 8.93 -16.91 -9.73
C PRO A 346 8.01 -16.47 -8.57
N PRO A 347 7.53 -15.21 -8.56
CA PRO A 347 6.57 -14.77 -7.56
C PRO A 347 5.24 -15.49 -7.72
N PHE A 348 4.50 -15.66 -6.62
CA PHE A 348 3.12 -16.13 -6.66
C PHE A 348 2.19 -14.92 -6.73
N TYR A 349 1.42 -14.80 -7.80
CA TYR A 349 0.51 -13.66 -8.01
C TYR A 349 -0.92 -14.04 -8.40
N GLN A 350 -1.16 -15.33 -8.68
CA GLN A 350 -2.45 -15.85 -9.14
C GLN A 350 -3.40 -16.07 -7.96
N ILE A 351 -3.87 -14.97 -7.38
CA ILE A 351 -4.83 -14.96 -6.27
C ILE A 351 -6.22 -14.70 -6.85
N ALA A 352 -6.82 -15.75 -7.40
CA ALA A 352 -8.13 -15.69 -8.04
C ALA A 352 -9.27 -15.76 -6.99
N THR A 353 -9.47 -14.66 -6.25
CA THR A 353 -10.47 -14.56 -5.17
C THR A 353 -11.62 -13.60 -5.49
N LEU A 354 -11.68 -13.11 -6.73
CA LEU A 354 -12.79 -12.29 -7.19
C LEU A 354 -14.09 -13.09 -7.13
N ASP A 355 -15.20 -12.41 -6.83
CA ASP A 355 -16.55 -12.97 -6.80
C ASP A 355 -16.72 -14.18 -5.86
N THR A 356 -15.83 -14.34 -4.88
CA THR A 356 -15.87 -15.46 -3.92
C THR A 356 -17.12 -15.45 -3.03
N PHE A 357 -17.76 -14.29 -2.87
CA PHE A 357 -19.04 -14.16 -2.17
C PHE A 357 -20.27 -14.40 -3.06
N MET A 358 -20.08 -14.74 -4.34
CA MET A 358 -21.15 -15.11 -5.26
C MET A 358 -21.21 -16.63 -5.39
N THR A 359 -22.14 -17.26 -4.70
CA THR A 359 -22.41 -18.70 -4.69
C THR A 359 -23.82 -18.97 -5.23
N GLU A 360 -24.16 -20.21 -5.55
CA GLU A 360 -25.52 -20.58 -5.95
C GLU A 360 -26.57 -20.12 -4.90
N ASP A 361 -26.23 -20.22 -3.61
CA ASP A 361 -27.11 -19.77 -2.51
C ASP A 361 -27.21 -18.24 -2.36
N THR A 362 -26.28 -17.49 -2.94
CA THR A 362 -26.17 -16.03 -2.76
C THR A 362 -26.38 -15.26 -4.07
N GLU A 363 -26.67 -15.95 -5.16
CA GLU A 363 -27.04 -15.35 -6.43
C GLU A 363 -28.40 -14.65 -6.31
N PRO A 364 -28.55 -13.42 -6.83
CA PRO A 364 -29.84 -12.73 -6.80
C PRO A 364 -30.84 -13.45 -7.72
N ASN A 365 -31.94 -13.93 -7.14
CA ASN A 365 -32.95 -14.73 -7.85
C ASN A 365 -34.23 -13.94 -8.22
N THR A 366 -34.26 -12.63 -7.92
CA THR A 366 -35.37 -11.74 -8.29
C THR A 366 -34.85 -10.42 -8.85
N LEU A 367 -35.65 -9.75 -9.69
CA LEU A 367 -35.33 -8.42 -10.23
C LEU A 367 -35.04 -7.38 -9.12
N ASN A 368 -35.76 -7.46 -7.99
CA ASN A 368 -35.53 -6.57 -6.86
C ASN A 368 -34.17 -6.81 -6.19
N GLN A 369 -33.73 -8.08 -6.10
CA GLN A 369 -32.39 -8.39 -5.59
C GLN A 369 -31.30 -7.96 -6.57
N ILE A 370 -31.50 -8.18 -7.87
CA ILE A 370 -30.59 -7.72 -8.93
C ILE A 370 -30.42 -6.19 -8.89
N ALA A 371 -31.52 -5.47 -8.68
CA ALA A 371 -31.50 -4.00 -8.58
C ALA A 371 -30.96 -3.47 -7.24
N SER A 372 -30.70 -4.33 -6.26
CA SER A 372 -30.30 -3.90 -4.92
C SER A 372 -28.76 -3.75 -4.82
N PRO A 373 -28.25 -2.54 -4.51
CA PRO A 373 -26.81 -2.27 -4.50
C PRO A 373 -26.00 -3.19 -3.56
N GLN A 374 -26.62 -3.71 -2.51
CA GLN A 374 -25.98 -4.61 -1.55
C GLN A 374 -25.48 -5.93 -2.20
N TYR A 375 -26.07 -6.37 -3.32
CA TYR A 375 -25.59 -7.54 -4.05
C TYR A 375 -24.31 -7.24 -4.86
N PHE A 376 -24.06 -5.98 -5.23
CA PHE A 376 -22.86 -5.59 -5.96
C PHE A 376 -21.57 -5.75 -5.15
N PHE A 377 -21.65 -5.66 -3.83
CA PHE A 377 -20.50 -5.91 -2.93
C PHE A 377 -20.08 -7.39 -2.88
N ARG A 378 -20.89 -8.32 -3.41
CA ARG A 378 -20.51 -9.73 -3.52
C ARG A 378 -19.64 -10.01 -4.74
N TYR A 379 -19.65 -9.11 -5.71
CA TYR A 379 -18.80 -9.16 -6.90
C TYR A 379 -17.48 -8.40 -6.68
N GLY A 380 -16.49 -8.71 -7.48
CA GLY A 380 -15.16 -8.11 -7.40
C GLY A 380 -14.38 -8.62 -6.19
N ARG A 381 -13.63 -7.74 -5.53
CA ARG A 381 -12.72 -8.13 -4.44
C ARG A 381 -13.48 -8.62 -3.20
N PRO A 382 -12.98 -9.67 -2.51
CA PRO A 382 -13.65 -10.24 -1.34
C PRO A 382 -13.77 -9.26 -0.17
N LEU A 383 -12.86 -8.28 -0.03
CA LEU A 383 -12.94 -7.33 1.07
C LEU A 383 -14.29 -6.60 1.11
N TRP A 384 -14.90 -6.28 -0.03
CA TRP A 384 -16.14 -5.50 -0.10
C TRP A 384 -17.31 -6.24 0.55
N GLY A 385 -17.55 -7.46 0.11
CA GLY A 385 -18.57 -8.34 0.68
C GLY A 385 -18.25 -8.67 2.13
N GLY A 386 -16.96 -8.76 2.46
CA GLY A 386 -16.51 -8.96 3.82
C GLY A 386 -16.89 -7.82 4.76
N LEU A 387 -16.61 -6.58 4.38
CA LEU A 387 -16.96 -5.40 5.17
C LEU A 387 -18.47 -5.24 5.34
N LEU A 388 -19.26 -5.51 4.29
CA LEU A 388 -20.72 -5.39 4.33
C LEU A 388 -21.37 -6.39 5.30
N LYS A 389 -20.77 -7.58 5.47
CA LYS A 389 -21.29 -8.63 6.35
C LYS A 389 -21.00 -8.40 7.83
N VAL A 390 -20.09 -7.49 8.19
CA VAL A 390 -19.74 -7.25 9.60
C VAL A 390 -20.87 -6.50 10.28
N LYS A 391 -21.43 -7.10 11.34
CA LYS A 391 -22.49 -6.52 12.16
C LYS A 391 -22.01 -6.17 13.57
N ASP A 392 -22.61 -5.12 14.12
CA ASP A 392 -22.54 -4.80 15.54
C ASP A 392 -23.28 -5.88 16.34
N SER A 393 -22.61 -6.47 17.33
CA SER A 393 -23.14 -7.58 18.12
C SER A 393 -24.32 -7.21 19.02
N ILE A 394 -24.52 -5.92 19.30
CA ILE A 394 -25.57 -5.42 20.20
C ILE A 394 -26.79 -4.99 19.39
N ILE A 395 -26.57 -4.32 18.26
CA ILE A 395 -27.65 -3.64 17.50
C ILE A 395 -28.09 -4.47 16.27
N ASP A 396 -27.38 -5.56 15.93
CA ASP A 396 -27.61 -6.42 14.74
C ASP A 396 -27.66 -5.63 13.41
N LYS A 397 -26.91 -4.52 13.35
CA LYS A 397 -26.77 -3.68 12.15
C LYS A 397 -25.36 -3.76 11.60
N CYS A 398 -25.21 -3.63 10.28
CA CYS A 398 -23.90 -3.54 9.65
C CYS A 398 -23.09 -2.38 10.25
N ILE A 399 -21.83 -2.62 10.59
CA ILE A 399 -20.95 -1.60 11.17
C ILE A 399 -20.64 -0.52 10.13
N LEU A 400 -20.43 -0.93 8.88
CA LEU A 400 -20.23 -0.02 7.75
C LEU A 400 -21.44 -0.03 6.83
N THR A 401 -21.81 1.16 6.34
CA THR A 401 -22.78 1.32 5.26
C THR A 401 -22.10 1.12 3.90
N PRO A 402 -22.86 0.89 2.82
CA PRO A 402 -22.33 0.91 1.45
C PRO A 402 -21.47 2.14 1.15
N GLU A 403 -21.88 3.32 1.60
CA GLU A 403 -21.16 4.58 1.41
C GLU A 403 -19.81 4.57 2.14
N GLY A 404 -19.77 4.07 3.39
CA GLY A 404 -18.51 3.93 4.12
C GLY A 404 -17.52 2.99 3.43
N ILE A 405 -18.02 1.92 2.78
CA ILE A 405 -17.18 1.02 1.97
C ILE A 405 -16.70 1.73 0.69
N LEU A 406 -17.55 2.53 0.06
CA LEU A 406 -17.18 3.33 -1.12
C LEU A 406 -16.08 4.35 -0.80
N GLU A 407 -16.09 4.99 0.38
CA GLU A 407 -15.00 5.89 0.78
C GLU A 407 -13.65 5.17 0.88
N ILE A 408 -13.64 3.94 1.40
CA ILE A 408 -12.43 3.11 1.43
C ILE A 408 -11.98 2.80 -0.01
N ALA A 409 -12.91 2.45 -0.90
CA ALA A 409 -12.60 2.15 -2.30
C ALA A 409 -12.05 3.39 -3.04
N LYS A 410 -12.62 4.58 -2.82
CA LYS A 410 -12.11 5.84 -3.38
C LYS A 410 -10.70 6.12 -2.92
N SER A 411 -10.45 6.06 -1.61
CA SER A 411 -9.11 6.23 -1.05
C SER A 411 -8.11 5.26 -1.68
N LYS A 412 -8.47 3.98 -1.83
CA LYS A 412 -7.62 2.98 -2.47
C LYS A 412 -7.35 3.26 -3.96
N LEU A 413 -8.29 3.85 -4.68
CA LEU A 413 -8.10 4.24 -6.09
C LEU A 413 -7.22 5.48 -6.27
N ILE A 414 -6.97 6.26 -5.22
CA ILE A 414 -6.10 7.44 -5.27
C ILE A 414 -4.76 7.23 -4.57
N GLY A 415 -4.37 5.98 -4.30
CA GLY A 415 -3.07 5.67 -3.67
C GLY A 415 -3.14 5.42 -2.16
N GLY A 416 -4.32 5.24 -1.58
CA GLY A 416 -4.51 5.12 -0.12
C GLY A 416 -4.45 6.47 0.61
N LEU A 417 -4.75 7.54 -0.09
CA LEU A 417 -4.73 8.91 0.43
C LEU A 417 -6.09 9.29 1.02
N ASP A 418 -6.08 10.27 1.91
CA ASP A 418 -7.31 10.95 2.34
C ASP A 418 -7.93 11.71 1.17
N LEU A 419 -9.25 11.59 1.00
CA LEU A 419 -9.95 12.10 -0.18
C LEU A 419 -9.97 13.64 -0.20
N ASP A 420 -10.24 14.27 0.94
CA ASP A 420 -10.36 15.73 1.02
C ASP A 420 -8.99 16.39 0.84
N ASP A 421 -7.95 15.84 1.48
CA ASP A 421 -6.56 16.30 1.32
C ASP A 421 -6.07 16.13 -0.13
N TRP A 422 -6.41 15.00 -0.76
CA TRP A 422 -6.09 14.76 -2.17
C TRP A 422 -6.80 15.77 -3.07
N ILE A 423 -8.11 15.99 -2.90
CA ILE A 423 -8.89 16.96 -3.69
C ILE A 423 -8.29 18.36 -3.57
N LEU A 424 -8.06 18.83 -2.35
CA LEU A 424 -7.53 20.16 -2.08
C LEU A 424 -6.24 20.39 -2.87
N ARG A 425 -5.30 19.45 -2.75
CA ARG A 425 -4.00 19.53 -3.41
C ARG A 425 -4.11 19.49 -4.94
N LYS A 426 -5.03 18.71 -5.50
CA LYS A 426 -5.22 18.65 -6.96
C LYS A 426 -5.85 19.91 -7.53
N LYS A 427 -6.74 20.56 -6.79
CA LYS A 427 -7.26 21.88 -7.17
C LYS A 427 -6.16 22.93 -7.18
N GLU A 428 -5.29 22.94 -6.17
CA GLU A 428 -4.25 23.97 -6.03
C GLU A 428 -3.10 23.80 -7.02
N ILE A 429 -2.71 22.56 -7.32
CA ILE A 429 -1.65 22.25 -8.28
C ILE A 429 -2.19 22.21 -9.72
N GLU A 430 -3.51 22.09 -9.92
CA GLU A 430 -4.19 21.92 -11.21
C GLU A 430 -3.58 20.79 -12.08
N LYS A 431 -3.08 19.73 -11.43
CA LYS A 431 -2.37 18.64 -12.11
C LYS A 431 -2.62 17.30 -11.47
N LEU A 432 -3.06 16.35 -12.29
CA LEU A 432 -3.10 14.93 -11.97
C LEU A 432 -1.88 14.20 -12.53
N SER A 433 -1.49 13.13 -11.86
CA SER A 433 -0.54 12.17 -12.43
C SER A 433 -1.23 11.25 -13.43
N VAL A 434 -0.44 10.66 -14.32
CA VAL A 434 -0.90 9.64 -15.27
C VAL A 434 -1.46 8.43 -14.52
N LEU A 435 -0.81 8.01 -13.44
CA LEU A 435 -1.25 6.91 -12.59
C LEU A 435 -2.64 7.14 -12.01
N GLU A 436 -2.89 8.30 -11.41
CA GLU A 436 -4.20 8.66 -10.87
C GLU A 436 -5.26 8.70 -11.96
N SER A 437 -4.91 9.22 -13.14
CA SER A 437 -5.86 9.29 -14.26
C SER A 437 -6.23 7.91 -14.78
N ILE A 438 -5.24 7.00 -14.94
CA ILE A 438 -5.48 5.61 -15.31
C ILE A 438 -6.27 4.90 -14.21
N ALA A 439 -5.96 5.13 -12.94
CA ALA A 439 -6.64 4.48 -11.83
C ALA A 439 -8.11 4.88 -11.69
N ILE A 440 -8.41 6.16 -11.91
CA ILE A 440 -9.77 6.68 -11.84
C ILE A 440 -10.57 6.30 -13.08
N LEU A 441 -9.99 6.35 -14.28
CA LEU A 441 -10.73 6.06 -15.52
C LEU A 441 -10.75 4.57 -15.88
N GLY A 442 -9.69 3.83 -15.54
CA GLY A 442 -9.45 2.43 -15.90
C GLY A 442 -10.61 1.49 -15.56
N PRO A 443 -11.17 1.53 -14.34
CA PRO A 443 -12.31 0.69 -13.96
C PRO A 443 -13.57 0.82 -14.85
N ARG A 444 -13.68 1.93 -15.60
CA ARG A 444 -14.85 2.21 -16.44
C ARG A 444 -14.53 2.23 -17.94
N LEU A 445 -13.28 2.50 -18.31
CA LEU A 445 -12.86 2.69 -19.69
C LEU A 445 -11.93 1.58 -20.23
N CYS A 446 -11.60 0.58 -19.41
CA CYS A 446 -10.74 -0.55 -19.81
C CYS A 446 -9.39 -0.07 -20.40
N ILE A 447 -8.70 0.82 -19.69
CA ILE A 447 -7.42 1.37 -20.14
C ILE A 447 -6.33 0.33 -19.91
N ASP A 448 -5.68 -0.08 -21.00
CA ASP A 448 -4.50 -0.94 -20.95
C ASP A 448 -3.21 -0.15 -20.82
N VAL A 449 -2.25 -0.73 -20.10
CA VAL A 449 -0.93 -0.14 -19.87
C VAL A 449 0.13 -1.07 -20.42
N VAL A 450 1.16 -0.49 -21.04
CA VAL A 450 2.29 -1.24 -21.59
C VAL A 450 2.99 -2.01 -20.45
N PRO A 451 3.11 -3.36 -20.54
CA PRO A 451 3.57 -4.19 -19.44
C PRO A 451 4.99 -3.92 -18.93
N GLN A 452 5.85 -3.36 -19.78
CA GLN A 452 7.25 -3.08 -19.47
C GLN A 452 7.45 -1.76 -18.70
N THR A 453 6.38 -1.03 -18.43
CA THR A 453 6.48 0.29 -17.78
C THR A 453 6.47 0.17 -16.26
N GLU A 454 7.13 1.11 -15.58
CA GLU A 454 6.97 1.25 -14.12
C GLU A 454 5.52 1.55 -13.73
N LEU A 455 4.76 2.18 -14.63
CA LEU A 455 3.34 2.47 -14.44
C LEU A 455 2.55 1.21 -14.11
N ALA A 456 2.79 0.10 -14.83
CA ALA A 456 2.11 -1.16 -14.58
C ALA A 456 2.36 -1.66 -13.13
N SER A 457 3.63 -1.68 -12.70
CA SER A 457 3.98 -2.11 -11.34
C SER A 457 3.39 -1.20 -10.25
N GLU A 458 3.37 0.12 -10.49
CA GLU A 458 2.83 1.09 -9.55
C GLU A 458 1.30 1.03 -9.45
N LEU A 459 0.61 0.77 -10.57
CA LEU A 459 -0.85 0.62 -10.58
C LEU A 459 -1.31 -0.56 -9.71
N VAL A 460 -0.53 -1.65 -9.69
CA VAL A 460 -0.80 -2.81 -8.83
C VAL A 460 -0.52 -2.50 -7.36
N ALA A 461 0.64 -1.88 -7.10
CA ALA A 461 1.08 -1.59 -5.74
C ALA A 461 0.17 -0.59 -5.02
N SER A 462 -0.24 0.47 -5.73
CA SER A 462 -0.81 1.66 -5.09
C SER A 462 -2.24 1.98 -5.54
N TYR A 463 -2.67 1.51 -6.73
CA TYR A 463 -3.91 1.98 -7.37
C TYR A 463 -4.90 0.88 -7.72
N MET A 464 -4.86 -0.26 -7.01
CA MET A 464 -5.85 -1.34 -7.10
C MET A 464 -5.93 -2.08 -8.44
N SER A 465 -5.04 -1.83 -9.41
CA SER A 465 -4.99 -2.65 -10.63
C SER A 465 -4.57 -4.08 -10.29
N LEU A 466 -5.20 -5.09 -10.89
CA LEU A 466 -4.80 -6.48 -10.65
C LEU A 466 -3.58 -6.84 -11.50
N CYS A 467 -2.67 -7.61 -10.92
CA CYS A 467 -1.61 -8.28 -11.67
C CYS A 467 -2.11 -9.65 -12.14
N TYR A 468 -2.23 -9.87 -13.46
CA TYR A 468 -2.65 -11.18 -13.98
C TYR A 468 -1.52 -11.95 -14.65
N TYR A 469 -0.40 -11.30 -14.95
CA TYR A 469 0.78 -11.95 -15.50
C TYR A 469 2.07 -11.22 -15.13
N ILE A 470 3.08 -11.99 -14.76
CA ILE A 470 4.47 -11.54 -14.64
C ILE A 470 5.31 -12.46 -15.51
N SER A 471 6.07 -11.88 -16.42
CA SER A 471 7.03 -12.62 -17.26
C SER A 471 8.12 -13.32 -16.43
N ASP A 472 8.69 -14.40 -16.96
CA ASP A 472 9.78 -15.14 -16.29
C ASP A 472 11.02 -14.27 -16.02
N THR A 473 11.29 -13.29 -16.90
CA THR A 473 12.37 -12.29 -16.72
C THR A 473 12.01 -11.22 -15.70
N ARG A 474 10.73 -11.07 -15.35
CA ARG A 474 10.16 -10.03 -14.47
C ARG A 474 10.21 -8.62 -15.06
N GLU A 475 10.47 -8.51 -16.37
CA GLU A 475 10.54 -7.24 -17.09
C GLU A 475 9.17 -6.74 -17.54
N SER A 476 8.21 -7.66 -17.68
CA SER A 476 6.83 -7.35 -18.07
C SER A 476 5.85 -7.75 -16.97
N VAL A 477 4.99 -6.81 -16.61
CA VAL A 477 3.90 -6.96 -15.64
C VAL A 477 2.61 -6.55 -16.34
N MET A 478 1.73 -7.51 -16.61
CA MET A 478 0.43 -7.18 -17.21
C MET A 478 -0.60 -6.95 -16.13
N THR A 479 -1.31 -5.83 -16.26
CA THR A 479 -2.25 -5.37 -15.24
C THR A 479 -3.58 -4.96 -15.83
N TYR A 480 -4.64 -5.08 -15.06
CA TYR A 480 -6.00 -4.78 -15.53
C TYR A 480 -6.93 -4.42 -14.37
N TYR A 481 -7.90 -3.55 -14.64
CA TYR A 481 -9.03 -3.31 -13.76
C TYR A 481 -10.19 -4.24 -14.16
N PRO A 482 -10.42 -5.36 -13.43
CA PRO A 482 -11.52 -6.27 -13.72
C PRO A 482 -12.87 -5.61 -13.45
N SER A 483 -13.94 -6.29 -13.89
CA SER A 483 -15.30 -5.98 -13.43
C SER A 483 -15.36 -6.08 -11.91
N ASP A 484 -15.38 -4.91 -11.25
CA ASP A 484 -15.52 -4.77 -9.80
C ASP A 484 -16.48 -3.59 -9.58
N PRO A 485 -17.77 -3.85 -9.29
CA PRO A 485 -18.78 -2.81 -9.20
C PRO A 485 -18.46 -1.73 -8.16
N VAL A 486 -17.82 -2.10 -7.05
CA VAL A 486 -17.47 -1.16 -5.98
C VAL A 486 -16.37 -0.21 -6.45
N ILE A 487 -15.38 -0.72 -7.15
CA ILE A 487 -14.30 0.08 -7.74
C ILE A 487 -14.82 0.94 -8.92
N ALA A 488 -15.73 0.42 -9.74
CA ALA A 488 -16.36 1.17 -10.83
C ALA A 488 -17.25 2.32 -10.31
N GLU A 489 -17.93 2.11 -9.18
CA GLU A 489 -18.74 3.15 -8.53
C GLU A 489 -17.87 4.20 -7.83
N ALA A 490 -16.82 3.78 -7.12
CA ALA A 490 -15.85 4.71 -6.53
C ALA A 490 -15.19 5.59 -7.60
N SER A 491 -14.81 4.99 -8.75
CA SER A 491 -14.34 5.69 -9.95
C SER A 491 -15.38 6.72 -10.45
N ALA A 492 -16.65 6.33 -10.53
CA ALA A 492 -17.75 7.22 -10.95
C ALA A 492 -17.84 8.47 -10.07
N HIS A 493 -17.79 8.27 -8.75
CA HIS A 493 -17.86 9.36 -7.79
C HIS A 493 -16.66 10.31 -7.92
N LEU A 494 -15.45 9.77 -8.11
CA LEU A 494 -14.25 10.59 -8.32
C LEU A 494 -14.35 11.41 -9.62
N MET A 495 -14.88 10.82 -10.70
CA MET A 495 -15.08 11.50 -11.99
C MET A 495 -16.17 12.58 -11.96
N ASN A 496 -17.25 12.35 -11.21
CA ASN A 496 -18.45 13.20 -11.18
C ASN A 496 -18.50 14.16 -10.00
N SER A 497 -17.48 14.12 -9.14
CA SER A 497 -17.46 14.99 -7.97
C SER A 497 -17.40 16.47 -8.41
N ASN A 498 -18.29 17.31 -7.85
CA ASN A 498 -18.25 18.78 -8.01
C ASN A 498 -17.02 19.42 -7.32
N ASN A 499 -15.97 18.62 -7.15
CA ASN A 499 -14.82 18.86 -6.32
C ASN A 499 -13.67 19.41 -7.18
N GLY A 500 -13.97 20.14 -8.27
CA GLY A 500 -12.98 20.79 -9.14
C GLY A 500 -12.09 19.86 -9.99
N ILE A 501 -12.02 18.57 -9.65
CA ILE A 501 -11.38 17.55 -10.49
C ILE A 501 -12.42 17.05 -11.48
N ASN A 502 -12.47 17.67 -12.64
CA ASN A 502 -13.42 17.30 -13.68
C ASN A 502 -12.82 16.27 -14.64
N LEU A 503 -13.71 15.64 -15.42
CA LEU A 503 -13.35 14.69 -16.47
C LEU A 503 -12.35 15.26 -17.48
N GLN A 504 -12.40 16.57 -17.75
CA GLN A 504 -11.49 17.23 -18.68
C GLN A 504 -10.04 17.19 -18.19
N LEU A 505 -9.80 17.36 -16.88
CA LEU A 505 -8.46 17.25 -16.30
C LEU A 505 -7.92 15.82 -16.42
N LEU A 506 -8.73 14.81 -16.06
CA LEU A 506 -8.38 13.39 -16.17
C LEU A 506 -8.02 13.00 -17.61
N ILE A 507 -8.89 13.33 -18.57
CA ILE A 507 -8.67 13.03 -19.99
C ILE A 507 -7.48 13.84 -20.53
N GLY A 508 -7.37 15.12 -20.14
CA GLY A 508 -6.27 15.99 -20.57
C GLY A 508 -4.91 15.43 -20.19
N THR A 509 -4.77 14.93 -18.96
CA THR A 509 -3.54 14.27 -18.49
C THR A 509 -3.21 13.03 -19.32
N LEU A 510 -4.19 12.19 -19.65
CA LEU A 510 -3.97 11.02 -20.51
C LEU A 510 -3.59 11.40 -21.93
N ILE A 511 -4.28 12.38 -22.53
CA ILE A 511 -3.97 12.84 -23.89
C ILE A 511 -2.54 13.39 -23.96
N SER A 512 -2.11 14.17 -22.97
CA SER A 512 -0.72 14.65 -22.90
C SER A 512 0.25 13.48 -22.80
N ALA A 513 0.00 12.51 -21.91
CA ALA A 513 0.86 11.33 -21.78
C ALA A 513 0.96 10.48 -23.06
N LEU A 514 -0.15 10.31 -23.78
CA LEU A 514 -0.19 9.60 -25.06
C LEU A 514 0.53 10.35 -26.20
N ARG A 515 0.46 11.68 -26.20
CA ARG A 515 1.09 12.53 -27.23
C ARG A 515 2.59 12.67 -27.03
N GLU A 516 3.00 12.84 -25.78
CA GLU A 516 4.40 13.07 -25.45
C GLU A 516 5.21 11.77 -25.52
N GLY A 517 4.54 10.61 -25.41
CA GLY A 517 5.20 9.32 -25.27
C GLY A 517 6.03 9.36 -23.99
N ARG A 518 5.52 8.82 -22.89
CA ARG A 518 6.40 8.64 -21.73
C ARG A 518 7.46 7.59 -22.07
N ASP A 519 8.58 8.05 -22.59
CA ASP A 519 9.88 7.40 -22.46
C ASP A 519 10.30 7.50 -20.99
N ASP A 520 9.63 6.76 -20.11
CA ASP A 520 10.19 6.38 -18.80
C ASP A 520 11.23 5.25 -18.99
N GLY A 521 11.85 5.19 -20.19
CA GLY A 521 12.86 4.23 -20.59
C GLY A 521 14.20 4.53 -19.92
N TYR A 522 14.35 4.09 -18.67
CA TYR A 522 15.64 3.55 -18.26
C TYR A 522 15.75 2.15 -18.89
N TYR A 523 16.37 2.09 -20.06
CA TYR A 523 16.94 0.84 -20.59
C TYR A 523 18.09 0.36 -19.71
#